data_AF-A0A960WMV7-F1
#
_entry.id   AF-A0A960WMV7-F1
#
_cell.length_a   1.000
_cell.length_b   1.000
_cell.length_c   1.000
_cell.angle_alpha   90.00
_cell.angle_beta   90.00
_cell.angle_gamma   90.00
#
_symmetry.space_group_name_H-M   'P 1'
#
loop_
_entity.id
_entity.type
_entity.pdbx_description
1 polymer ?
#
loop_
_entity_poly.entity_id
_entity_poly.type
_entity_poly.pdbx_seq_one_letter_code
_entity_poly.pdbx_strand_id
1 'polypeptide(L)'
;MARFWQYLIALAAILATVVILTVKDPYAGGEAGENSPEFSADPSSGPIPPPPIAPLAEETAETPRKPVSSWFELERGDGLSLVLSGTLRDGHVKSRLVESARGKVPELVEVVDRIEVNPAATAIPGLDLLPGLIEALISGTRDPFLRVEPESASIGGTGGDGQLLDAIRGAFDSNFRDLKDREDRLRLDPEQLAPEIRMPLVLYLGPLEGKYACEGSLPTWAQRKAVVEAAVSAIGGEKFADHLQVSPGTVDEAWMSSIPSLVGALLDKKHDEMELIVVDRSLTLKGVVADLEARNALIELARPAREAGYEVVDALRVKK
;
A
#
# COMPACT_ATOMS: atom_id res chain seq x y z
N MET A 1 9.14 -7.07 -37.07
CA MET A 1 7.94 -6.24 -37.34
C MET A 1 6.89 -6.26 -36.22
N ALA A 2 6.72 -7.33 -35.44
CA ALA A 2 5.73 -7.38 -34.35
C ALA A 2 5.96 -6.37 -33.21
N ARG A 3 7.22 -6.02 -32.91
CA ARG A 3 7.56 -5.06 -31.84
C ARG A 3 7.17 -3.61 -32.15
N PHE A 4 7.11 -3.22 -33.43
CA PHE A 4 6.72 -1.86 -33.83
C PHE A 4 5.22 -1.59 -33.55
N TRP A 5 4.38 -2.63 -33.67
CA TRP A 5 2.95 -2.53 -33.37
C TRP A 5 2.67 -2.41 -31.87
N GLN A 6 3.51 -2.98 -31.00
CA GLN A 6 3.37 -2.84 -29.54
C GLN A 6 3.69 -1.42 -29.06
N TYR A 7 4.67 -0.75 -29.65
CA TYR A 7 4.97 0.66 -29.37
C TYR A 7 3.82 1.60 -29.76
N LEU A 8 3.15 1.35 -30.89
CA LEU A 8 2.00 2.15 -31.33
C LEU A 8 0.77 1.97 -30.43
N ILE A 9 0.55 0.78 -29.87
CA ILE A 9 -0.55 0.52 -28.93
C ILE A 9 -0.30 1.21 -27.58
N ALA A 10 0.94 1.20 -27.09
CA ALA A 10 1.31 1.89 -25.86
C ALA A 10 1.16 3.42 -25.98
N LEU A 11 1.55 4.01 -27.13
CA LEU A 11 1.42 5.44 -27.38
C LEU A 11 -0.05 5.89 -27.50
N ALA A 12 -0.91 5.05 -28.08
CA ALA A 12 -2.34 5.32 -28.22
C ALA A 12 -3.09 5.31 -26.87
N ALA A 13 -2.67 4.47 -25.91
CA ALA A 13 -3.26 4.42 -24.57
C ALA A 13 -2.96 5.68 -23.74
N ILE A 14 -1.77 6.24 -23.90
CA ILE A 14 -1.36 7.48 -23.21
C ILE A 14 -2.18 8.68 -23.73
N LEU A 15 -2.40 8.76 -25.05
CA LEU A 15 -3.20 9.83 -25.67
C LEU A 15 -4.69 9.78 -25.29
N ALA A 16 -5.27 8.59 -25.11
CA ALA A 16 -6.68 8.45 -24.71
C ALA A 16 -6.93 8.92 -23.27
N THR A 17 -5.94 8.79 -22.39
CA THR A 17 -6.06 9.13 -20.96
C THR A 17 -6.04 10.65 -20.74
N VAL A 18 -5.30 11.39 -21.57
CA VAL A 18 -5.18 12.86 -21.48
C VAL A 18 -6.47 13.59 -21.91
N VAL A 19 -7.23 13.03 -22.85
CA VAL A 19 -8.46 13.66 -23.35
C VAL A 19 -9.64 13.55 -22.37
N ILE A 20 -9.67 12.49 -21.53
CA ILE A 20 -10.75 12.26 -20.56
C ILE A 20 -10.65 13.23 -19.36
N LEU A 21 -9.47 13.76 -19.04
CA LEU A 21 -9.25 14.63 -17.87
C LEU A 21 -9.44 16.14 -18.14
N THR A 22 -9.81 16.55 -19.36
CA THR A 22 -9.94 17.97 -19.73
C THR A 22 -11.37 18.49 -19.95
N VAL A 23 -12.41 17.75 -19.55
CA VAL A 23 -13.82 18.20 -19.68
C VAL A 23 -14.39 18.66 -18.33
N LYS A 24 -14.27 19.98 -18.10
CA LYS A 24 -15.16 20.93 -17.37
C LYS A 24 -16.04 20.44 -16.20
N ASP A 25 -15.79 21.01 -15.03
CA ASP A 25 -16.81 21.34 -14.01
C ASP A 25 -17.54 22.66 -14.38
N PRO A 26 -18.89 22.67 -14.47
CA PRO A 26 -19.70 23.87 -14.35
C PRO A 26 -20.28 24.00 -12.92
N TYR A 27 -20.57 25.23 -12.48
CA TYR A 27 -21.11 25.66 -11.16
C TYR A 27 -20.02 25.88 -10.08
N ALA A 28 -19.49 27.09 -9.80
CA ALA A 28 -20.12 28.37 -9.41
C ALA A 28 -21.16 28.17 -8.30
N GLY A 29 -21.13 28.77 -7.10
CA GLY A 29 -20.52 29.99 -6.55
C GLY A 29 -21.52 30.52 -5.48
N GLY A 30 -21.10 31.25 -4.45
CA GLY A 30 -22.06 31.89 -3.53
C GLY A 30 -21.50 32.29 -2.17
N GLU A 31 -21.33 33.59 -1.98
CA GLU A 31 -20.70 34.30 -0.86
C GLU A 31 -21.54 34.38 0.43
N ALA A 32 -20.80 34.56 1.54
CA ALA A 32 -20.95 35.55 2.63
C ALA A 32 -22.27 35.75 3.40
N GLY A 33 -22.13 35.93 4.72
CA GLY A 33 -23.08 36.72 5.53
C GLY A 33 -23.07 36.40 7.03
N GLU A 34 -22.28 37.16 7.80
CA GLU A 34 -22.43 37.34 9.25
C GLU A 34 -23.73 38.07 9.61
N ASN A 35 -24.35 37.71 10.74
CA ASN A 35 -24.76 38.61 11.85
C ASN A 35 -25.94 38.06 12.68
N SER A 36 -25.76 38.05 14.01
CA SER A 36 -26.79 37.85 15.06
C SER A 36 -27.76 39.05 15.13
N PRO A 37 -28.89 38.97 15.88
CA PRO A 37 -28.83 39.37 17.30
C PRO A 37 -29.79 38.63 18.28
N GLU A 38 -29.51 38.86 19.57
CA GLU A 38 -30.25 38.48 20.78
C GLU A 38 -31.70 39.02 20.84
N PHE A 39 -32.58 38.31 21.55
CA PHE A 39 -33.73 38.93 22.24
C PHE A 39 -34.08 38.16 23.53
N SER A 40 -33.97 38.86 24.66
CA SER A 40 -34.37 38.42 26.01
C SER A 40 -35.84 38.75 26.28
N ALA A 41 -36.58 37.88 26.98
CA ALA A 41 -37.61 38.28 27.94
C ALA A 41 -38.14 37.07 28.75
N ASP A 42 -38.06 37.19 30.07
CA ASP A 42 -38.94 36.56 31.08
C ASP A 42 -39.36 37.74 32.01
N PRO A 43 -40.60 37.85 32.55
CA PRO A 43 -40.93 37.09 33.77
C PRO A 43 -42.43 36.77 34.05
N SER A 44 -42.63 35.73 34.87
CA SER A 44 -43.60 35.64 36.00
C SER A 44 -45.12 35.54 35.75
N SER A 45 -45.67 34.36 36.06
CA SER A 45 -46.88 34.23 36.90
C SER A 45 -46.85 32.92 37.72
N GLY A 46 -47.21 32.99 39.01
CA GLY A 46 -47.01 31.96 40.05
C GLY A 46 -48.00 30.77 40.08
N PRO A 47 -48.33 30.21 41.27
CA PRO A 47 -47.74 28.99 41.82
C PRO A 47 -48.58 27.69 41.68
N ILE A 48 -47.88 26.57 41.90
CA ILE A 48 -48.11 25.13 41.59
C ILE A 48 -49.20 24.44 42.45
N PRO A 49 -49.79 23.30 41.99
CA PRO A 49 -50.03 22.16 42.87
C PRO A 49 -49.16 20.94 42.47
N PRO A 50 -48.58 20.20 43.44
CA PRO A 50 -47.63 19.14 43.16
C PRO A 50 -48.33 17.90 42.57
N PRO A 51 -47.73 17.17 41.61
CA PRO A 51 -48.20 15.85 41.25
C PRO A 51 -47.85 14.83 42.36
N PRO A 52 -48.66 13.77 42.51
CA PRO A 52 -48.64 12.87 43.66
C PRO A 52 -47.37 12.01 43.73
N ILE A 53 -46.86 11.79 44.94
CA ILE A 53 -45.83 10.80 45.25
C ILE A 53 -46.46 9.41 45.03
N ALA A 54 -46.02 8.70 43.99
CA ALA A 54 -46.28 7.28 43.82
C ALA A 54 -45.29 6.47 44.68
N PRO A 55 -45.71 5.32 45.25
CA PRO A 55 -44.94 4.57 46.23
C PRO A 55 -43.71 3.87 45.64
N LEU A 56 -42.77 3.58 46.55
CA LEU A 56 -41.51 2.87 46.37
C LEU A 56 -41.59 1.64 45.43
N ALA A 57 -40.56 1.57 44.57
CA ALA A 57 -39.80 0.38 44.19
C ALA A 57 -40.61 -0.88 43.82
N GLU A 58 -40.98 -0.98 42.54
CA GLU A 58 -40.93 -2.28 41.88
C GLU A 58 -39.48 -2.52 41.45
N GLU A 59 -38.81 -3.36 42.22
CA GLU A 59 -37.64 -4.13 41.82
C GLU A 59 -37.94 -4.71 40.43
N THR A 60 -37.37 -4.07 39.41
CA THR A 60 -37.50 -4.52 38.03
C THR A 60 -36.79 -5.85 37.99
N ALA A 61 -37.55 -6.94 37.98
CA ALA A 61 -37.04 -8.27 37.71
C ALA A 61 -36.27 -8.19 36.39
N GLU A 62 -34.94 -8.16 36.51
CA GLU A 62 -34.03 -8.12 35.38
C GLU A 62 -34.29 -9.40 34.59
N THR A 63 -34.98 -9.27 33.45
CA THR A 63 -35.19 -10.36 32.50
C THR A 63 -33.82 -10.99 32.25
N PRO A 64 -33.64 -12.32 32.37
CA PRO A 64 -32.33 -12.93 32.22
C PRO A 64 -31.79 -12.58 30.83
N ARG A 65 -30.87 -11.61 30.80
CA ARG A 65 -30.21 -11.20 29.57
C ARG A 65 -29.52 -12.45 29.03
N LYS A 66 -29.84 -12.84 27.79
CA LYS A 66 -29.14 -13.94 27.12
C LYS A 66 -27.63 -13.72 27.32
N PRO A 67 -26.88 -14.75 27.76
CA PRO A 67 -25.45 -14.61 27.93
C PRO A 67 -24.85 -14.16 26.59
N VAL A 68 -24.23 -12.99 26.58
CA VAL A 68 -23.50 -12.50 25.43
C VAL A 68 -22.20 -13.28 25.38
N SER A 69 -21.95 -13.99 24.30
CA SER A 69 -20.66 -14.66 24.11
C SER A 69 -19.75 -13.79 23.29
N SER A 70 -18.44 -13.86 23.57
CA SER A 70 -17.48 -13.27 22.65
C SER A 70 -17.54 -13.97 21.29
N TRP A 71 -17.17 -13.25 20.24
CA TRP A 71 -16.97 -13.77 18.88
C TRP A 71 -16.10 -12.78 18.11
N PHE A 72 -15.44 -13.25 17.05
CA PHE A 72 -14.56 -12.44 16.22
C PHE A 72 -14.66 -12.87 14.75
N GLU A 73 -14.60 -11.90 13.85
CA GLU A 73 -14.58 -12.12 12.40
C GLU A 73 -13.62 -11.12 11.74
N LEU A 74 -12.83 -11.65 10.83
CA LEU A 74 -11.97 -10.97 9.88
C LEU A 74 -12.49 -11.32 8.49
N GLU A 75 -12.83 -10.31 7.71
CA GLU A 75 -13.26 -10.48 6.34
C GLU A 75 -12.76 -9.35 5.46
N ARG A 76 -12.69 -9.60 4.15
CA ARG A 76 -12.53 -8.54 3.16
C ARG A 76 -13.84 -7.77 3.03
N GLY A 77 -13.79 -6.46 3.24
CA GLY A 77 -14.94 -5.58 3.01
C GLY A 77 -15.02 -5.09 1.57
N ASP A 78 -16.00 -4.22 1.33
CA ASP A 78 -16.15 -3.54 0.03
C ASP A 78 -14.95 -2.63 -0.25
N GLY A 79 -14.55 -2.55 -1.52
CA GLY A 79 -13.41 -1.73 -1.96
C GLY A 79 -12.06 -2.27 -1.47
N LEU A 80 -11.17 -1.37 -1.02
CA LEU A 80 -9.89 -1.70 -0.39
C LEU A 80 -10.05 -1.63 1.13
N SER A 81 -10.91 -2.46 1.70
CA SER A 81 -11.12 -2.51 3.15
C SER A 81 -11.00 -3.92 3.70
N LEU A 82 -10.52 -3.99 4.95
CA LEU A 82 -10.46 -5.19 5.76
C LEU A 82 -11.27 -4.92 7.02
N VAL A 83 -12.32 -5.71 7.24
CA VAL A 83 -13.28 -5.49 8.32
C VAL A 83 -12.96 -6.44 9.46
N LEU A 84 -12.81 -5.87 10.66
CA LEU A 84 -12.71 -6.60 11.91
C LEU A 84 -14.02 -6.41 12.67
N SER A 85 -14.80 -7.48 12.84
CA SER A 85 -16.09 -7.45 13.52
C SER A 85 -16.06 -8.38 14.72
N GLY A 86 -16.83 -8.08 15.77
CA GLY A 86 -16.92 -8.99 16.89
C GLY A 86 -17.41 -8.36 18.19
N THR A 87 -17.61 -9.21 19.18
CA THR A 87 -17.77 -8.81 20.57
C THR A 87 -16.66 -9.46 21.38
N LEU A 88 -15.80 -8.67 22.02
CA LEU A 88 -14.69 -9.17 22.84
C LEU A 88 -14.88 -8.81 24.30
N ARG A 89 -14.49 -9.72 25.19
CA ARG A 89 -14.50 -9.45 26.64
C ARG A 89 -13.44 -8.42 27.04
N ASP A 90 -12.28 -8.49 26.42
CA ASP A 90 -11.07 -7.73 26.81
C ASP A 90 -10.70 -6.71 25.73
N GLY A 91 -10.59 -5.44 26.14
CA GLY A 91 -10.15 -4.33 25.29
C GLY A 91 -8.67 -4.41 24.89
N HIS A 92 -7.80 -5.03 25.68
CA HIS A 92 -6.40 -5.24 25.32
C HIS A 92 -6.26 -6.20 24.13
N VAL A 93 -7.09 -7.25 24.10
CA VAL A 93 -7.18 -8.16 22.95
C VAL A 93 -7.61 -7.40 21.71
N LYS A 94 -8.68 -6.58 21.82
CA LYS A 94 -9.12 -5.71 20.71
C LYS A 94 -7.97 -4.87 20.15
N SER A 95 -7.24 -4.14 20.99
CA SER A 95 -6.16 -3.26 20.55
C SER A 95 -5.09 -4.02 19.77
N ARG A 96 -4.64 -5.18 20.28
CA ARG A 96 -3.64 -6.01 19.60
C ARG A 96 -4.12 -6.52 18.24
N LEU A 97 -5.38 -6.93 18.13
CA LEU A 97 -5.95 -7.39 16.85
C LEU A 97 -5.96 -6.28 15.80
N VAL A 98 -6.42 -5.09 16.18
CA VAL A 98 -6.48 -3.93 15.28
C VAL A 98 -5.08 -3.47 14.87
N GLU A 99 -4.14 -3.40 15.81
CA GLU A 99 -2.75 -3.05 15.53
C GLU A 99 -2.07 -4.06 14.61
N SER A 100 -2.28 -5.36 14.85
CA SER A 100 -1.71 -6.43 14.03
C SER A 100 -2.24 -6.37 12.60
N ALA A 101 -3.55 -6.15 12.44
CA ALA A 101 -4.15 -5.95 11.13
C ALA A 101 -3.57 -4.72 10.43
N ARG A 102 -3.54 -3.55 11.09
CA ARG A 102 -3.00 -2.31 10.54
C ARG A 102 -1.53 -2.41 10.17
N GLY A 103 -0.74 -3.18 10.92
CA GLY A 103 0.69 -3.37 10.68
C GLY A 103 1.00 -4.26 9.47
N LYS A 104 0.03 -5.01 8.95
CA LYS A 104 0.23 -5.96 7.84
C LYS A 104 -0.59 -5.66 6.59
N VAL A 105 -1.65 -4.88 6.70
CA VAL A 105 -2.41 -4.49 5.50
C VAL A 105 -1.56 -3.59 4.58
N PRO A 106 -1.74 -3.69 3.25
CA PRO A 106 -1.16 -2.74 2.32
C PRO A 106 -1.62 -1.31 2.60
N GLU A 107 -0.79 -0.31 2.25
CA GLU A 107 -1.00 1.12 2.57
C GLU A 107 -2.35 1.69 2.08
N LEU A 108 -2.92 1.11 1.02
CA LEU A 108 -4.21 1.53 0.44
C LEU A 108 -5.42 0.79 1.03
N VAL A 109 -5.21 -0.20 1.90
CA VAL A 109 -6.28 -0.98 2.51
C VAL A 109 -6.65 -0.39 3.87
N GLU A 110 -7.90 0.06 4.01
CA GLU A 110 -8.43 0.57 5.26
C GLU A 110 -8.80 -0.58 6.21
N VAL A 111 -8.34 -0.53 7.46
CA VAL A 111 -8.80 -1.44 8.51
C VAL A 111 -10.00 -0.83 9.22
N VAL A 112 -11.18 -1.41 8.99
CA VAL A 112 -12.45 -0.99 9.58
C VAL A 112 -12.66 -1.77 10.88
N ASP A 113 -12.55 -1.09 12.01
CA ASP A 113 -12.80 -1.65 13.34
C ASP A 113 -14.29 -1.56 13.71
N ARG A 114 -14.97 -2.70 13.74
CA ARG A 114 -16.36 -2.90 14.19
C ARG A 114 -16.42 -3.81 15.43
N ILE A 115 -15.34 -3.90 16.19
CA ILE A 115 -15.28 -4.72 17.39
C ILE A 115 -15.86 -3.95 18.59
N GLU A 116 -16.82 -4.55 19.27
CA GLU A 116 -17.36 -4.05 20.54
C GLU A 116 -16.68 -4.73 21.73
N VAL A 117 -16.38 -3.96 22.79
CA VAL A 117 -15.84 -4.51 24.04
C VAL A 117 -16.97 -4.64 25.06
N ASN A 118 -17.28 -5.87 25.46
CA ASN A 118 -18.28 -6.17 26.47
C ASN A 118 -17.67 -7.05 27.59
N PRO A 119 -17.31 -6.48 28.75
CA PRO A 119 -16.70 -7.22 29.86
C PRO A 119 -17.57 -8.34 30.44
N ALA A 120 -18.90 -8.29 30.23
CA ALA A 120 -19.83 -9.34 30.65
C ALA A 120 -19.85 -10.53 29.68
N ALA A 121 -19.17 -10.42 28.54
CA ALA A 121 -19.13 -11.51 27.56
C ALA A 121 -18.33 -12.72 28.07
N THR A 122 -18.78 -13.92 27.69
CA THR A 122 -18.03 -15.15 27.96
C THR A 122 -16.82 -15.21 27.03
N ALA A 123 -15.62 -15.37 27.60
CA ALA A 123 -14.38 -15.43 26.83
C ALA A 123 -14.30 -16.71 26.00
N ILE A 124 -13.79 -16.60 24.78
CA ILE A 124 -13.44 -17.77 23.95
C ILE A 124 -11.94 -18.07 24.16
N PRO A 125 -11.56 -19.32 24.49
CA PRO A 125 -10.16 -19.73 24.54
C PRO A 125 -9.44 -19.48 23.20
N GLY A 126 -8.20 -18.98 23.25
CA GLY A 126 -7.38 -18.79 22.06
C GLY A 126 -7.47 -17.41 21.39
N LEU A 127 -8.39 -16.52 21.82
CA LEU A 127 -8.49 -15.16 21.29
C LEU A 127 -7.20 -14.33 21.45
N ASP A 128 -6.44 -14.57 22.51
CA ASP A 128 -5.14 -13.92 22.75
C ASP A 128 -4.06 -14.26 21.72
N LEU A 129 -4.23 -15.39 21.01
CA LEU A 129 -3.28 -15.92 20.03
C LEU A 129 -3.65 -15.51 18.59
N LEU A 130 -4.81 -14.86 18.41
CA LEU A 130 -5.28 -14.39 17.11
C LEU A 130 -4.39 -13.33 16.44
N PRO A 131 -3.73 -12.39 17.14
CA PRO A 131 -2.87 -11.39 16.50
C PRO A 131 -1.90 -11.98 15.47
N GLY A 132 -1.10 -12.98 15.87
CA GLY A 132 -0.14 -13.63 14.97
C GLY A 132 -0.79 -14.40 13.82
N LEU A 133 -1.97 -15.00 14.05
CA LEU A 133 -2.71 -15.71 13.00
C LEU A 133 -3.26 -14.73 11.96
N ILE A 134 -3.78 -13.58 12.40
CA ILE A 134 -4.27 -12.51 11.52
C ILE A 134 -3.12 -11.94 10.69
N GLU A 135 -1.95 -11.70 11.30
CA GLU A 135 -0.79 -11.21 10.56
C GLU A 135 -0.38 -12.16 9.43
N ALA A 136 -0.32 -13.46 9.74
CA ALA A 136 0.04 -14.49 8.77
C ALA A 136 -1.00 -14.62 7.65
N LEU A 137 -2.29 -14.54 7.99
CA LEU A 137 -3.37 -14.55 7.01
C LEU A 137 -3.32 -13.35 6.05
N ILE A 138 -3.19 -12.13 6.59
CA ILE A 138 -3.15 -10.91 5.78
C ILE A 138 -1.91 -10.91 4.87
N SER A 139 -0.76 -11.36 5.40
CA SER A 139 0.50 -11.35 4.63
C SER A 139 0.57 -12.49 3.61
N GLY A 140 -0.07 -13.62 3.90
CA GLY A 140 0.11 -14.87 3.15
C GLY A 140 -1.03 -15.21 2.19
N THR A 141 -2.17 -14.52 2.27
CA THR A 141 -3.37 -14.89 1.50
C THR A 141 -4.06 -13.68 0.86
N ARG A 142 -4.73 -13.93 -0.27
CA ARG A 142 -5.78 -13.08 -0.83
C ARG A 142 -7.11 -13.45 -0.20
N ASP A 143 -7.95 -12.44 -0.04
CA ASP A 143 -9.28 -12.56 0.56
C ASP A 143 -9.23 -13.29 1.91
N PRO A 144 -8.40 -12.80 2.86
CA PRO A 144 -8.24 -13.46 4.15
C PRO A 144 -9.59 -13.50 4.87
N PHE A 145 -9.88 -14.66 5.45
CA PHE A 145 -11.08 -14.90 6.24
C PHE A 145 -10.70 -15.63 7.52
N LEU A 146 -11.23 -15.16 8.64
CA LEU A 146 -11.15 -15.86 9.92
C LEU A 146 -12.40 -15.54 10.72
N ARG A 147 -13.08 -16.56 11.23
CA ARG A 147 -14.22 -16.41 12.12
C ARG A 147 -14.08 -17.34 13.30
N VAL A 148 -14.34 -16.82 14.49
CA VAL A 148 -14.21 -17.53 15.77
C VAL A 148 -15.45 -17.25 16.60
N GLU A 149 -16.13 -18.33 16.96
CA GLU A 149 -17.33 -18.37 17.80
C GLU A 149 -17.10 -19.35 18.97
N PRO A 150 -18.00 -19.40 19.97
CA PRO A 150 -17.76 -20.21 21.17
C PRO A 150 -17.50 -21.70 20.93
N GLU A 151 -18.09 -22.29 19.89
CA GLU A 151 -17.96 -23.73 19.61
C GLU A 151 -17.35 -24.03 18.23
N SER A 152 -17.09 -22.99 17.43
CA SER A 152 -16.63 -23.15 16.06
C SER A 152 -15.58 -22.12 15.66
N ALA A 153 -14.67 -22.52 14.79
CA ALA A 153 -13.74 -21.61 14.14
C ALA A 153 -13.58 -21.98 12.66
N SER A 154 -13.38 -20.97 11.82
CA SER A 154 -13.16 -21.17 10.40
C SER A 154 -12.11 -20.22 9.88
N ILE A 155 -11.23 -20.72 9.01
CA ILE A 155 -10.14 -19.97 8.39
C ILE A 155 -10.21 -20.11 6.87
N GLY A 156 -9.81 -19.06 6.14
CA GLY A 156 -9.86 -19.07 4.68
C GLY A 156 -8.98 -17.99 4.04
N GLY A 157 -8.86 -18.11 2.73
CA GLY A 157 -8.00 -17.29 1.90
C GLY A 157 -7.26 -18.14 0.86
N THR A 158 -6.77 -17.49 -0.18
CA THR A 158 -6.02 -18.16 -1.26
C THR A 158 -4.56 -17.71 -1.23
N GLY A 159 -3.62 -18.65 -1.16
CA GLY A 159 -2.19 -18.37 -1.06
C GLY A 159 -1.37 -19.14 -2.08
N GLY A 160 -0.19 -18.59 -2.41
CA GLY A 160 0.76 -19.15 -3.36
C GLY A 160 1.79 -20.12 -2.78
N ASP A 161 2.08 -19.96 -1.50
CA ASP A 161 3.12 -20.69 -0.81
C ASP A 161 2.49 -21.79 0.06
N GLY A 162 2.66 -23.04 -0.37
CA GLY A 162 2.15 -24.20 0.34
C GLY A 162 2.73 -24.34 1.75
N GLN A 163 4.01 -24.01 1.97
CA GLN A 163 4.61 -24.10 3.30
C GLN A 163 4.05 -23.04 4.24
N LEU A 164 3.84 -21.83 3.72
CA LEU A 164 3.20 -20.76 4.49
C LEU A 164 1.76 -21.11 4.84
N LEU A 165 0.98 -21.64 3.89
CA LEU A 165 -0.39 -22.08 4.16
C LEU A 165 -0.43 -23.20 5.21
N ASP A 166 0.49 -24.15 5.16
CA ASP A 166 0.59 -25.21 6.16
C ASP A 166 0.98 -24.68 7.55
N ALA A 167 1.83 -23.65 7.61
CA ALA A 167 2.14 -22.96 8.87
C ALA A 167 0.92 -22.22 9.44
N ILE A 168 0.14 -21.55 8.59
CA ILE A 168 -1.12 -20.89 8.99
C ILE A 168 -2.13 -21.92 9.50
N ARG A 169 -2.30 -23.05 8.80
CA ARG A 169 -3.14 -24.18 9.25
C ARG A 169 -2.69 -24.71 10.60
N GLY A 170 -1.40 -24.94 10.77
CA GLY A 170 -0.83 -25.44 12.04
C GLY A 170 -1.09 -24.49 13.21
N ALA A 171 -0.97 -23.17 12.98
CA ALA A 171 -1.30 -22.17 14.00
C ALA A 171 -2.81 -22.15 14.33
N PHE A 172 -3.67 -22.21 13.32
CA PHE A 172 -5.12 -22.30 13.49
C PHE A 172 -5.52 -23.55 14.28
N ASP A 173 -5.00 -24.72 13.89
CA ASP A 173 -5.26 -26.00 14.55
C ASP A 173 -4.75 -26.02 15.99
N SER A 174 -3.57 -25.45 16.25
CA SER A 174 -3.04 -25.36 17.60
C SER A 174 -3.89 -24.45 18.49
N ASN A 175 -4.37 -23.33 17.97
CA ASN A 175 -5.15 -22.34 18.72
C ASN A 175 -6.56 -22.85 19.04
N PHE A 176 -7.15 -23.67 18.17
CA PHE A 176 -8.55 -24.07 18.26
C PHE A 176 -8.77 -25.58 18.39
N ARG A 177 -7.74 -26.35 18.72
CA ARG A 177 -7.76 -27.82 18.80
C ARG A 177 -8.95 -28.41 19.59
N ASP A 178 -9.42 -27.69 20.60
CA ASP A 178 -10.45 -28.13 21.54
C ASP A 178 -11.88 -27.76 21.07
N LEU A 179 -12.03 -27.02 19.96
CA LEU A 179 -13.32 -26.71 19.36
C LEU A 179 -13.85 -27.89 18.54
N LYS A 180 -15.17 -28.09 18.60
CA LYS A 180 -15.85 -29.18 17.89
C LYS A 180 -15.89 -28.94 16.39
N ASP A 181 -16.26 -27.73 15.99
CA ASP A 181 -16.54 -27.41 14.59
C ASP A 181 -15.44 -26.51 14.04
N ARG A 182 -14.47 -27.13 13.37
CA ARG A 182 -13.37 -26.43 12.71
C ARG A 182 -13.44 -26.57 11.21
N GLU A 183 -13.30 -25.45 10.52
CA GLU A 183 -13.35 -25.43 9.06
C GLU A 183 -12.11 -24.76 8.46
N ASP A 184 -11.37 -25.52 7.66
CA ASP A 184 -10.27 -25.01 6.85
C ASP A 184 -10.74 -24.80 5.40
N ARG A 185 -10.75 -23.53 4.97
CA ARG A 185 -11.06 -23.10 3.61
C ARG A 185 -9.84 -22.51 2.90
N LEU A 186 -8.62 -22.69 3.43
CA LEU A 186 -7.40 -22.20 2.79
C LEU A 186 -7.14 -22.97 1.50
N ARG A 187 -6.92 -22.23 0.41
CA ARG A 187 -6.67 -22.80 -0.91
C ARG A 187 -5.25 -22.47 -1.36
N LEU A 188 -4.52 -23.50 -1.77
CA LEU A 188 -3.26 -23.32 -2.50
C LEU A 188 -3.63 -23.01 -3.96
N ASP A 189 -3.20 -21.86 -4.43
CA ASP A 189 -3.19 -21.52 -5.85
C ASP A 189 -1.73 -21.39 -6.29
N PRO A 190 -1.13 -22.42 -6.89
CA PRO A 190 0.28 -22.40 -7.29
C PRO A 190 0.56 -21.40 -8.42
N GLU A 191 -0.48 -20.90 -9.11
CA GLU A 191 -0.36 -19.84 -10.11
C GLU A 191 -0.37 -18.44 -9.46
N GLN A 192 -0.78 -18.36 -8.19
CA GLN A 192 -0.63 -17.17 -7.36
C GLN A 192 0.81 -17.08 -6.85
N LEU A 193 1.68 -16.36 -7.55
CA LEU A 193 2.98 -15.96 -7.00
C LEU A 193 2.78 -15.00 -5.79
N ALA A 194 3.40 -15.25 -4.64
CA ALA A 194 3.64 -14.22 -3.62
C ALA A 194 4.94 -13.47 -3.96
N PRO A 195 5.16 -12.15 -3.70
CA PRO A 195 4.38 -11.10 -2.99
C PRO A 195 3.97 -9.94 -3.93
N GLU A 196 3.60 -8.75 -3.38
CA GLU A 196 3.15 -7.53 -4.09
C GLU A 196 3.70 -7.41 -5.52
N ILE A 197 2.79 -7.30 -6.50
CA ILE A 197 3.15 -6.95 -7.88
C ILE A 197 3.72 -5.53 -7.85
N ARG A 198 5.03 -5.44 -7.64
CA ARG A 198 5.75 -4.20 -7.84
C ARG A 198 6.10 -4.08 -9.31
N MET A 199 5.81 -2.93 -9.88
CA MET A 199 6.18 -2.63 -11.24
C MET A 199 7.71 -2.69 -11.36
N PRO A 200 8.25 -3.34 -12.40
CA PRO A 200 9.68 -3.32 -12.64
C PRO A 200 10.13 -1.87 -12.84
N LEU A 201 11.37 -1.58 -12.44
CA LEU A 201 11.98 -0.30 -12.75
C LEU A 201 12.12 -0.15 -14.26
N VAL A 202 11.45 0.86 -14.80
CA VAL A 202 11.61 1.33 -16.18
C VAL A 202 12.17 2.75 -16.12
N LEU A 203 13.34 2.94 -16.69
CA LEU A 203 14.03 4.23 -16.74
C LEU A 203 14.73 4.41 -18.08
N TYR A 204 14.55 5.57 -18.69
CA TYR A 204 15.29 6.01 -19.86
C TYR A 204 15.91 7.37 -19.58
N LEU A 205 17.18 7.53 -19.91
CA LEU A 205 17.87 8.80 -20.02
C LEU A 205 18.56 8.85 -21.37
N GLY A 206 18.33 9.90 -22.14
CA GLY A 206 19.01 10.10 -23.43
C GLY A 206 18.59 11.39 -24.13
N PRO A 207 19.13 11.65 -25.32
CA PRO A 207 18.77 12.84 -26.10
C PRO A 207 17.32 12.75 -26.61
N LEU A 208 16.55 13.83 -26.41
CA LEU A 208 15.19 14.01 -26.89
C LEU A 208 15.00 15.49 -27.27
N GLU A 209 14.62 15.76 -28.53
CA GLU A 209 14.28 17.10 -29.02
C GLU A 209 15.35 18.18 -28.73
N GLY A 210 16.63 17.83 -28.83
CA GLY A 210 17.75 18.76 -28.60
C GLY A 210 18.08 19.02 -27.12
N LYS A 211 17.45 18.29 -26.21
CA LYS A 211 17.75 18.24 -24.77
C LYS A 211 18.09 16.81 -24.36
N TYR A 212 18.53 16.62 -23.13
CA TYR A 212 18.46 15.32 -22.48
C TYR A 212 17.14 15.19 -21.74
N ALA A 213 16.47 14.07 -21.90
CA ALA A 213 15.24 13.75 -21.19
C ALA A 213 15.44 12.54 -20.29
N CYS A 214 14.81 12.56 -19.12
CA CYS A 214 14.70 11.40 -18.24
C CYS A 214 13.22 11.00 -18.12
N GLU A 215 12.91 9.78 -18.52
CA GLU A 215 11.56 9.21 -18.57
C GLU A 215 11.48 7.92 -17.74
N GLY A 216 10.36 7.69 -17.08
CA GLY A 216 10.15 6.47 -16.30
C GLY A 216 9.47 6.71 -14.96
N SER A 217 9.53 5.71 -14.09
CA SER A 217 8.89 5.74 -12.78
C SER A 217 9.87 5.37 -11.67
N LEU A 218 9.94 6.20 -10.64
CA LEU A 218 10.77 5.97 -9.45
C LEU A 218 9.88 5.74 -8.21
N PRO A 219 10.30 4.92 -7.23
CA PRO A 219 9.45 4.56 -6.11
C PRO A 219 9.16 5.74 -5.17
N THR A 220 10.10 6.67 -5.03
CA THR A 220 9.98 7.78 -4.07
C THR A 220 10.24 9.15 -4.68
N TRP A 221 9.62 10.18 -4.07
CA TRP A 221 9.92 11.58 -4.35
C TRP A 221 11.38 11.95 -4.09
N ALA A 222 12.00 11.34 -3.08
CA ALA A 222 13.40 11.58 -2.74
C ALA A 222 14.34 11.11 -3.86
N GLN A 223 14.10 9.91 -4.42
CA GLN A 223 14.88 9.40 -5.55
C GLN A 223 14.68 10.26 -6.80
N ARG A 224 13.42 10.61 -7.14
CA ARG A 224 13.14 11.50 -8.28
C ARG A 224 13.89 12.81 -8.15
N LYS A 225 13.80 13.45 -6.98
CA LYS A 225 14.50 14.70 -6.70
C LYS A 225 16.01 14.55 -6.87
N ALA A 226 16.62 13.50 -6.32
CA ALA A 226 18.05 13.26 -6.43
C ALA A 226 18.51 13.03 -7.89
N VAL A 227 17.73 12.29 -8.69
CA VAL A 227 18.01 12.07 -10.12
C VAL A 227 17.95 13.38 -10.90
N VAL A 228 16.90 14.17 -10.68
CA VAL A 228 16.74 15.48 -11.34
C VAL A 228 17.86 16.44 -10.93
N GLU A 229 18.20 16.52 -9.65
CA GLU A 229 19.29 17.36 -9.15
C GLU A 229 20.65 16.96 -9.75
N ALA A 230 20.93 15.65 -9.88
CA ALA A 230 22.15 15.16 -10.51
C ALA A 230 22.22 15.56 -11.99
N ALA A 231 21.12 15.40 -12.74
CA ALA A 231 21.08 15.77 -14.16
C ALA A 231 21.21 17.29 -14.37
N VAL A 232 20.45 18.08 -13.61
CA VAL A 232 20.51 19.54 -13.68
C VAL A 232 21.89 20.06 -13.30
N SER A 233 22.56 19.45 -12.32
CA SER A 233 23.92 19.83 -11.93
C SER A 233 24.94 19.54 -13.04
N ALA A 234 24.77 18.45 -13.79
CA ALA A 234 25.69 18.05 -14.84
C ALA A 234 25.60 18.94 -16.10
N ILE A 235 24.38 19.18 -16.59
CA ILE A 235 24.16 19.81 -17.90
C ILE A 235 23.38 21.13 -17.87
N GLY A 236 22.83 21.51 -16.71
CA GLY A 236 22.00 22.70 -16.52
C GLY A 236 20.53 22.47 -16.84
N GLY A 237 19.64 23.17 -16.11
CA GLY A 237 18.19 22.98 -16.19
C GLY A 237 17.57 23.28 -17.55
N GLU A 238 18.17 24.16 -18.36
CA GLU A 238 17.65 24.47 -19.70
C GLU A 238 17.84 23.33 -20.70
N LYS A 239 18.85 22.47 -20.46
CA LYS A 239 19.23 21.34 -21.32
C LYS A 239 18.66 20.00 -20.86
N PHE A 240 17.92 20.00 -19.75
CA PHE A 240 17.32 18.81 -19.16
C PHE A 240 15.79 18.90 -19.17
N ALA A 241 15.13 17.82 -19.55
CA ALA A 241 13.69 17.66 -19.50
C ALA A 241 13.33 16.52 -18.52
N ASP A 242 12.59 16.85 -17.47
CA ASP A 242 12.14 15.90 -16.47
C ASP A 242 10.73 15.39 -16.82
N HIS A 243 10.66 14.12 -17.20
CA HIS A 243 9.42 13.38 -17.45
C HIS A 243 9.26 12.21 -16.47
N LEU A 244 9.98 12.23 -15.35
CA LEU A 244 9.90 11.19 -14.33
C LEU A 244 8.62 11.33 -13.52
N GLN A 245 8.01 10.18 -13.22
CA GLN A 245 6.87 10.07 -12.31
C GLN A 245 7.29 9.35 -11.02
N VAL A 246 6.59 9.65 -9.93
CA VAL A 246 6.71 8.86 -8.69
C VAL A 246 5.63 7.80 -8.69
N SER A 247 6.03 6.53 -8.56
CA SER A 247 5.10 5.42 -8.41
C SER A 247 5.55 4.53 -7.25
N PRO A 248 4.91 4.64 -6.07
CA PRO A 248 5.23 3.82 -4.90
C PRO A 248 5.14 2.30 -5.14
N GLY A 249 4.40 1.90 -6.19
CA GLY A 249 4.30 0.53 -6.65
C GLY A 249 5.50 0.03 -7.46
N THR A 250 6.47 0.87 -7.82
CA THR A 250 7.73 0.41 -8.44
C THR A 250 8.62 -0.31 -7.41
N VAL A 251 9.42 -1.28 -7.85
CA VAL A 251 10.44 -1.92 -7.00
C VAL A 251 11.38 -0.86 -6.41
N ASP A 252 11.60 -0.90 -5.10
CA ASP A 252 12.54 -0.02 -4.39
C ASP A 252 13.71 -0.85 -3.88
N GLU A 253 14.75 -0.96 -4.69
CA GLU A 253 15.92 -1.78 -4.42
C GLU A 253 17.10 -0.91 -3.97
N ALA A 254 17.93 -1.42 -3.06
CA ALA A 254 19.03 -0.65 -2.46
C ALA A 254 20.01 -0.07 -3.49
N TRP A 255 20.25 -0.77 -4.61
CA TRP A 255 21.15 -0.30 -5.66
C TRP A 255 20.65 0.98 -6.34
N MET A 256 19.34 1.26 -6.32
CA MET A 256 18.76 2.44 -6.97
C MET A 256 19.28 3.76 -6.39
N SER A 257 19.84 3.73 -5.18
CA SER A 257 20.58 4.85 -4.59
C SER A 257 21.81 5.28 -5.42
N SER A 258 22.33 4.43 -6.32
CA SER A 258 23.44 4.77 -7.23
C SER A 258 22.99 5.47 -8.52
N ILE A 259 21.70 5.48 -8.85
CA ILE A 259 21.16 6.08 -10.09
C ILE A 259 21.56 7.56 -10.21
N PRO A 260 21.44 8.42 -9.18
CA PRO A 260 21.87 9.81 -9.29
C PRO A 260 23.35 9.95 -9.66
N SER A 261 24.23 9.12 -9.09
CA SER A 261 25.66 9.13 -9.43
C SER A 261 25.92 8.67 -10.85
N LEU A 262 25.21 7.63 -11.32
CA LEU A 262 25.27 7.17 -12.71
C LEU A 262 24.83 8.27 -13.68
N VAL A 263 23.68 8.91 -13.42
CA VAL A 263 23.13 9.99 -14.24
C VAL A 263 24.11 11.17 -14.31
N GLY A 264 24.67 11.60 -13.17
CA GLY A 264 25.65 12.67 -13.13
C GLY A 264 26.91 12.36 -13.93
N ALA A 265 27.43 11.13 -13.82
CA ALA A 265 28.62 10.69 -14.55
C ALA A 265 28.37 10.54 -16.05
N LEU A 266 27.22 9.99 -16.46
CA LEU A 266 26.85 9.85 -17.87
C LEU A 266 26.72 11.19 -18.57
N LEU A 267 26.21 12.20 -17.88
CA LEU A 267 26.00 13.54 -18.41
C LEU A 267 27.23 14.46 -18.24
N ASP A 268 28.39 13.90 -17.86
CA ASP A 268 29.64 14.66 -17.81
C ASP A 268 29.96 15.25 -19.20
N LYS A 269 30.34 16.53 -19.23
CA LYS A 269 30.62 17.29 -20.46
C LYS A 269 31.76 16.72 -21.31
N LYS A 270 32.55 15.78 -20.78
CA LYS A 270 33.61 15.07 -21.51
C LYS A 270 33.07 13.95 -22.40
N HIS A 271 31.82 13.55 -22.22
CA HIS A 271 31.17 12.52 -23.02
C HIS A 271 30.39 13.14 -24.18
N ASP A 272 30.19 12.38 -25.26
CA ASP A 272 29.28 12.80 -26.34
C ASP A 272 27.85 12.32 -26.01
N GLU A 273 27.05 11.89 -26.99
CA GLU A 273 25.69 11.39 -26.72
C GLU A 273 25.73 10.11 -25.88
N MET A 274 25.06 10.15 -24.73
CA MET A 274 24.99 9.06 -23.75
C MET A 274 23.53 8.65 -23.52
N GLU A 275 23.32 7.36 -23.28
CA GLU A 275 22.03 6.77 -22.96
C GLU A 275 22.17 5.83 -21.76
N LEU A 276 21.20 5.89 -20.86
CA LEU A 276 20.96 4.89 -19.82
C LEU A 276 19.56 4.32 -20.03
N ILE A 277 19.47 2.99 -20.10
CA ILE A 277 18.22 2.28 -20.29
C ILE A 277 18.12 1.21 -19.22
N VAL A 278 17.06 1.24 -18.42
CA VAL A 278 16.75 0.21 -17.43
C VAL A 278 15.38 -0.38 -17.75
N VAL A 279 15.35 -1.65 -18.15
CA VAL A 279 14.12 -2.41 -18.49
C VAL A 279 14.39 -3.89 -18.22
N ASP A 280 13.41 -4.62 -17.69
CA ASP A 280 13.44 -6.10 -17.54
C ASP A 280 14.72 -6.65 -16.87
N ARG A 281 15.16 -6.02 -15.76
CA ARG A 281 16.43 -6.32 -15.06
C ARG A 281 17.70 -6.20 -15.92
N SER A 282 17.63 -5.45 -17.02
CA SER A 282 18.78 -5.03 -17.80
C SER A 282 19.07 -3.56 -17.54
N LEU A 283 20.34 -3.22 -17.31
CA LEU A 283 20.86 -1.87 -17.26
C LEU A 283 21.84 -1.71 -18.42
N THR A 284 21.44 -0.97 -19.44
CA THR A 284 22.27 -0.68 -20.62
C THR A 284 22.89 0.70 -20.49
N LEU A 285 24.22 0.75 -20.62
CA LEU A 285 24.99 1.98 -20.78
C LEU A 285 25.45 2.07 -22.24
N LYS A 286 25.03 3.11 -22.96
CA LYS A 286 25.33 3.29 -24.38
C LYS A 286 25.82 4.71 -24.63
N GLY A 287 26.79 4.87 -25.52
CA GLY A 287 27.27 6.20 -25.92
C GLY A 287 28.76 6.24 -26.24
N VAL A 288 29.33 7.44 -26.22
CA VAL A 288 30.76 7.67 -26.45
C VAL A 288 31.40 8.34 -25.23
N VAL A 289 32.35 7.64 -24.62
CA VAL A 289 33.11 8.09 -23.45
C VAL A 289 34.47 8.65 -23.86
N ALA A 290 35.03 9.51 -23.01
CA ALA A 290 36.27 10.23 -23.31
C ALA A 290 37.48 9.30 -23.47
N ASP A 291 37.63 8.33 -22.57
CA ASP A 291 38.76 7.42 -22.48
C ASP A 291 38.34 6.10 -21.79
N LEU A 292 39.30 5.18 -21.66
CA LEU A 292 39.08 3.88 -21.01
C LEU A 292 38.85 4.01 -19.50
N GLU A 293 39.41 5.03 -18.85
CA GLU A 293 39.24 5.27 -17.41
C GLU A 293 37.79 5.67 -17.12
N ALA A 294 37.23 6.58 -17.91
CA ALA A 294 35.82 6.96 -17.85
C ALA A 294 34.88 5.78 -18.10
N ARG A 295 35.20 4.91 -19.07
CA ARG A 295 34.43 3.68 -19.30
C ARG A 295 34.40 2.81 -18.03
N ASN A 296 35.57 2.55 -17.45
CA ASN A 296 35.69 1.70 -16.27
C ASN A 296 34.97 2.31 -15.06
N ALA A 297 35.07 3.63 -14.88
CA ALA A 297 34.37 4.34 -13.82
C ALA A 297 32.83 4.20 -13.94
N LEU A 298 32.28 4.33 -15.14
CA LEU A 298 30.83 4.13 -15.37
C LEU A 298 30.39 2.69 -15.10
N ILE A 299 31.19 1.70 -15.48
CA ILE A 299 30.91 0.29 -15.21
C ILE A 299 30.97 -0.01 -13.70
N GLU A 300 31.92 0.58 -12.97
CA GLU A 300 32.00 0.44 -11.52
C GLU A 300 30.82 1.11 -10.79
N LEU A 301 30.31 2.24 -11.30
CA LEU A 301 29.09 2.86 -10.78
C LEU A 301 27.85 1.99 -10.98
N ALA A 302 27.84 1.12 -11.99
CA ALA A 302 26.78 0.14 -12.23
C ALA A 302 26.96 -1.18 -11.44
N ARG A 303 28.07 -1.34 -10.70
CA ARG A 303 28.34 -2.54 -9.90
C ARG A 303 27.21 -2.89 -8.91
N PRO A 304 26.61 -1.94 -8.17
CA PRO A 304 25.49 -2.24 -7.27
C PRO A 304 24.30 -2.89 -7.98
N ALA A 305 24.00 -2.50 -9.23
CA ALA A 305 22.91 -3.11 -10.01
C ALA A 305 23.25 -4.56 -10.37
N ARG A 306 24.49 -4.84 -10.76
CA ARG A 306 24.98 -6.21 -11.02
C ARG A 306 24.89 -7.09 -9.78
N GLU A 307 25.29 -6.57 -8.62
CA GLU A 307 25.17 -7.24 -7.32
C GLU A 307 23.70 -7.51 -6.95
N ALA A 308 22.78 -6.65 -7.38
CA ALA A 308 21.33 -6.83 -7.28
C ALA A 308 20.71 -7.72 -8.38
N GLY A 309 21.53 -8.40 -9.17
CA GLY A 309 21.09 -9.35 -10.19
C GLY A 309 20.68 -8.75 -11.54
N TYR A 310 21.03 -7.50 -11.83
CA TYR A 310 20.81 -6.91 -13.15
C TYR A 310 21.90 -7.33 -14.13
N GLU A 311 21.50 -7.56 -15.37
CA GLU A 311 22.42 -7.64 -16.49
C GLU A 311 22.91 -6.23 -16.84
N VAL A 312 24.20 -5.96 -16.64
CA VAL A 312 24.82 -4.69 -17.05
C VAL A 312 25.37 -4.83 -18.47
N VAL A 313 24.70 -4.23 -19.44
CA VAL A 313 25.08 -4.23 -20.85
C VAL A 313 25.97 -3.03 -21.14
N ASP A 314 27.23 -3.30 -21.44
CA ASP A 314 28.22 -2.30 -21.84
C ASP A 314 28.22 -2.10 -23.36
N ALA A 315 27.52 -1.06 -23.82
CA ALA A 315 27.51 -0.58 -25.19
C ALA A 315 28.28 0.74 -25.36
N LEU A 316 29.25 1.01 -24.46
CA LEU A 316 30.06 2.22 -24.49
C LEU A 316 31.20 2.11 -25.51
N ARG A 317 31.46 3.20 -26.22
CA ARG A 317 32.59 3.34 -27.16
C ARG A 317 33.56 4.38 -26.65
N VAL A 318 34.86 4.10 -26.72
CA VAL A 318 35.90 5.09 -26.37
C VAL A 318 36.15 6.00 -27.58
N LYS A 319 36.23 7.32 -27.35
CA LYS A 319 36.58 8.30 -28.36
C LYS A 319 37.95 7.96 -28.98
N LYS A 320 38.03 8.00 -30.30
CA LYS A 320 39.27 7.73 -31.04
C LYS A 320 40.15 8.96 -31.15
#